data_AF-A0A0U5G776-F1
#
_entry.id   AF-A0A0U5G776-F1
#
_cell.length_a   1.000
_cell.length_b   1.000
_cell.length_c   1.000
_cell.angle_alpha   90.00
_cell.angle_beta   90.00
_cell.angle_gamma   90.00
#
_symmetry.space_group_name_H-M   'P 1'
#
loop_
_entity.id
_entity.type
_entity.pdbx_description
1 polymer ?
#
loop_
_entity_poly.entity_id
_entity_poly.type
_entity_poly.pdbx_seq_one_letter_code
_entity_poly.pdbx_strand_id
1 'polypeptide(L)'
;MFGKGVYFADMSSKSANYCCSYNSGGKGLLLLGDVELGDPMYELVNSDYNAGDNAKKAGSYSTLGMGSTVPGAWKDAGCVHPDLEGTQMPDVSAGPGQRKDSQSYLLYNEYIVYDVSQIRLRYLFFVDMR
;
A
#
# COMPACT_ATOMS: atom_id res chain seq x y z
N MET A 1 -7.65 -11.84 -0.85
CA MET A 1 -8.09 -10.51 -0.38
C MET A 1 -8.45 -10.59 1.11
N PHE A 2 -8.38 -9.45 1.80
CA PHE A 2 -8.15 -9.33 3.26
C PHE A 2 -9.32 -8.69 4.01
N GLY A 3 -10.55 -9.15 3.73
CA GLY A 3 -11.76 -8.61 4.37
C GLY A 3 -12.15 -7.19 3.90
N LYS A 4 -13.06 -6.57 4.66
CA LYS A 4 -13.64 -5.25 4.34
C LYS A 4 -12.80 -4.14 4.95
N GLY A 5 -11.95 -3.51 4.14
CA GLY A 5 -11.12 -2.38 4.53
C GLY A 5 -10.82 -1.47 3.34
N VAL A 6 -9.99 -0.47 3.56
CA VAL A 6 -9.45 0.39 2.49
C VAL A 6 -8.05 -0.11 2.13
N TYR A 7 -7.84 -0.37 0.84
CA TYR A 7 -6.63 -1.01 0.32
C TYR A 7 -5.69 0.01 -0.30
N PHE A 8 -4.42 -0.05 0.08
CA PHE A 8 -3.33 0.75 -0.45
C PHE A 8 -2.23 -0.15 -1.02
N ALA A 9 -1.39 0.41 -1.88
CA ALA A 9 -0.22 -0.26 -2.42
C ALA A 9 0.98 0.69 -2.40
N ASP A 10 2.18 0.12 -2.25
CA ASP A 10 3.47 0.80 -2.31
C ASP A 10 4.04 0.87 -3.74
N MET A 11 3.42 0.17 -4.69
CA MET A 11 3.76 0.19 -6.12
C MET A 11 2.63 0.84 -6.91
N SER A 12 2.92 1.99 -7.54
CA SER A 12 1.91 2.81 -8.24
C SER A 12 1.19 2.05 -9.36
N SER A 13 1.91 1.17 -10.08
CA SER A 13 1.35 0.35 -11.17
C SER A 13 0.26 -0.61 -10.68
N LYS A 14 0.34 -1.10 -9.43
CA LYS A 14 -0.70 -1.93 -8.84
C LYS A 14 -1.98 -1.14 -8.67
N SER A 15 -1.91 0.04 -8.06
CA SER A 15 -3.08 0.93 -7.90
C SER A 15 -3.64 1.40 -9.24
N ALA A 16 -2.77 1.73 -10.21
CA ALA A 16 -3.18 2.18 -11.54
C ALA A 16 -4.02 1.15 -12.32
N ASN A 17 -3.77 -0.15 -12.12
CA ASN A 17 -4.56 -1.21 -12.75
C ASN A 17 -6.03 -1.20 -12.31
N TYR A 18 -6.36 -0.60 -11.16
CA TYR A 18 -7.75 -0.45 -10.69
C TYR A 18 -8.45 0.78 -11.28
N CYS A 19 -7.75 1.65 -12.04
CA CYS A 19 -8.36 2.84 -12.64
C CYS A 19 -9.18 2.54 -13.91
N CYS A 20 -9.03 1.35 -14.52
CA CYS A 20 -9.68 1.00 -15.77
C CYS A 20 -9.52 2.07 -16.87
N SER A 21 -8.29 2.60 -17.02
CA SER A 21 -7.98 3.79 -17.84
C SER A 21 -8.33 3.67 -19.32
N TYR A 22 -8.55 2.45 -19.81
CA TYR A 22 -9.06 2.18 -21.16
C TYR A 22 -10.45 2.82 -21.41
N ASN A 23 -11.25 3.04 -20.36
CA ASN A 23 -12.56 3.71 -20.44
C ASN A 23 -12.47 5.24 -20.46
N SER A 24 -11.29 5.80 -20.26
CA SER A 24 -11.05 7.24 -20.07
C SER A 24 -9.92 7.75 -20.97
N GLY A 25 -9.73 7.12 -22.14
CA GLY A 25 -8.73 7.53 -23.12
C GLY A 25 -7.30 7.47 -22.58
N GLY A 26 -7.01 6.43 -21.79
CA GLY A 26 -5.71 6.18 -21.17
C GLY A 26 -5.41 7.05 -19.96
N LYS A 27 -6.39 7.74 -19.35
CA LYS A 27 -6.14 8.66 -18.23
C LYS A 27 -6.75 8.14 -16.95
N GLY A 28 -6.11 8.38 -15.81
CA GLY A 28 -6.62 7.97 -14.51
C GLY A 28 -6.29 8.96 -13.41
N LEU A 29 -7.00 8.83 -12.29
CA LEU A 29 -6.71 9.55 -11.07
C LEU A 29 -6.07 8.58 -10.06
N LEU A 30 -4.91 8.94 -9.54
CA LEU A 30 -4.26 8.21 -8.44
C LEU A 30 -4.30 9.06 -7.18
N LEU A 31 -4.72 8.45 -6.09
CA LEU A 31 -4.83 9.10 -4.79
C LEU A 31 -3.67 8.63 -3.90
N LEU A 32 -2.96 9.58 -3.30
CA LEU A 32 -1.91 9.34 -2.33
C LEU A 32 -2.33 9.92 -0.98
N GLY A 33 -2.12 9.16 0.07
CA GLY A 33 -2.41 9.57 1.44
C GLY A 33 -1.45 8.96 2.43
N ASP A 34 -1.35 9.59 3.59
CA ASP A 34 -0.67 9.02 4.74
C ASP A 34 -1.61 7.99 5.36
N VAL A 35 -1.06 6.83 5.69
CA VAL A 35 -1.82 5.69 6.20
C VAL A 35 -1.16 5.22 7.50
N GLU A 36 -1.90 5.30 8.60
CA GLU A 36 -1.48 4.80 9.90
C GLU A 36 -1.67 3.28 9.96
N LEU A 37 -0.58 2.54 9.78
CA LEU A 37 -0.58 1.08 9.72
C LEU A 37 -0.36 0.44 11.10
N GLY A 38 0.21 1.18 12.05
CA GLY A 38 0.76 0.62 13.28
C GLY A 38 2.04 -0.18 13.07
N ASP A 39 2.74 -0.42 14.17
CA ASP A 39 3.92 -1.29 14.23
C ASP A 39 3.78 -2.20 15.49
N PRO A 40 3.53 -3.52 15.32
CA PRO A 40 3.56 -4.28 14.08
C PRO A 40 2.23 -4.29 13.29
N MET A 41 2.33 -4.56 11.99
CA MET A 41 1.19 -4.92 11.12
C MET A 41 0.86 -6.42 11.23
N TYR A 42 -0.38 -6.80 10.91
CA TYR A 42 -0.74 -8.22 10.79
C TYR A 42 -0.36 -8.76 9.41
N GLU A 43 0.74 -9.50 9.32
CA GLU A 43 1.30 -9.97 8.05
C GLU A 43 0.68 -11.29 7.56
N LEU A 44 0.31 -11.35 6.29
CA LEU A 44 -0.30 -12.53 5.66
C LEU A 44 0.31 -12.81 4.27
N VAL A 45 0.69 -14.06 4.03
CA VAL A 45 1.08 -14.56 2.69
C VAL A 45 -0.09 -15.02 1.83
N ASN A 46 -1.21 -15.39 2.48
CA ASN A 46 -2.41 -15.93 1.87
C ASN A 46 -3.62 -15.05 2.16
N SER A 47 -4.65 -15.12 1.33
CA SER A 47 -5.90 -14.41 1.58
C SER A 47 -6.59 -14.85 2.87
N ASP A 48 -7.14 -13.91 3.61
CA ASP A 48 -8.01 -14.16 4.76
C ASP A 48 -9.19 -13.18 4.74
N TYR A 49 -10.40 -13.69 4.55
CA TYR A 49 -11.61 -12.86 4.53
C TYR A 49 -11.94 -12.22 5.88
N ASN A 50 -11.36 -12.71 6.97
CA ASN A 50 -11.52 -12.19 8.33
C ASN A 50 -10.28 -11.44 8.81
N ALA A 51 -9.38 -11.01 7.90
CA ALA A 51 -8.09 -10.42 8.25
C ALA A 51 -8.20 -9.24 9.22
N GLY A 52 -9.22 -8.38 9.12
CA GLY A 52 -9.40 -7.26 10.05
C GLY A 52 -9.73 -7.68 11.47
N ASP A 53 -10.61 -8.67 11.65
CA ASP A 53 -10.92 -9.22 12.97
C ASP A 53 -9.70 -9.93 13.57
N ASN A 54 -8.94 -10.62 12.73
CA ASN A 54 -7.75 -11.36 13.13
C ASN A 54 -6.58 -10.42 13.45
N ALA A 55 -6.40 -9.34 12.69
CA ALA A 55 -5.44 -8.28 12.99
C ALA A 55 -5.71 -7.68 14.38
N LYS A 56 -6.98 -7.32 14.65
CA LYS A 56 -7.38 -6.77 15.95
C LYS A 56 -7.13 -7.75 17.10
N LYS A 57 -7.45 -9.05 16.91
CA LYS A 57 -7.15 -10.09 17.91
C LYS A 57 -5.65 -10.27 18.14
N ALA A 58 -4.83 -10.04 17.12
CA ALA A 58 -3.38 -10.08 17.19
C ALA A 58 -2.75 -8.77 17.74
N GLY A 59 -3.56 -7.75 18.05
CA GLY A 59 -3.08 -6.47 18.56
C GLY A 59 -2.61 -5.48 17.49
N SER A 60 -2.86 -5.77 16.21
CA SER A 60 -2.58 -4.89 15.08
C SER A 60 -3.85 -4.17 14.60
N TYR A 61 -3.67 -2.99 14.00
CA TYR A 61 -4.77 -2.19 13.46
C TYR A 61 -4.89 -2.26 11.93
N SER A 62 -3.94 -2.94 11.28
CA SER A 62 -3.87 -3.09 9.84
C SER A 62 -3.39 -4.48 9.45
N THR A 63 -3.54 -4.80 8.17
CA THR A 63 -3.01 -6.02 7.56
C THR A 63 -2.03 -5.67 6.45
N LEU A 64 -0.91 -6.39 6.42
CA LEU A 64 0.01 -6.42 5.29
C LEU A 64 -0.18 -7.74 4.53
N GLY A 65 -0.83 -7.65 3.37
CA GLY A 65 -0.76 -8.68 2.35
C GLY A 65 0.64 -8.67 1.72
N MET A 66 1.48 -9.62 2.09
CA MET A 66 2.87 -9.67 1.67
C MET A 66 2.96 -10.07 0.19
N GLY A 67 3.58 -9.21 -0.63
CA GLY A 67 3.91 -9.50 -2.02
C GLY A 67 5.34 -10.01 -2.22
N SER A 68 5.58 -10.63 -3.37
CA SER A 68 6.92 -11.10 -3.79
C SER A 68 7.81 -9.95 -4.29
N THR A 69 7.23 -8.95 -4.96
CA THR A 69 7.93 -7.74 -5.41
C THR A 69 7.62 -6.59 -4.44
N VAL A 70 8.68 -5.99 -3.89
CA VAL A 70 8.59 -4.96 -2.84
C VAL A 70 9.53 -3.79 -3.15
N PRO A 71 9.33 -2.60 -2.56
CA PRO A 71 10.33 -1.53 -2.63
C PRO A 71 11.70 -2.02 -2.14
N GLY A 72 12.77 -1.68 -2.86
CA GLY A 72 14.14 -2.07 -2.50
C GLY A 72 14.67 -1.36 -1.25
N ALA A 73 14.12 -0.18 -0.94
CA ALA A 73 14.36 0.54 0.28
C ALA A 73 13.17 1.46 0.60
N TRP A 74 13.13 1.93 1.85
CA TRP A 74 12.21 2.95 2.35
C TRP A 74 13.03 4.12 2.87
N LYS A 75 12.46 5.33 2.79
CA LYS A 75 13.06 6.53 3.36
C LYS A 75 12.01 7.45 3.95
N ASP A 76 12.47 8.33 4.82
CA ASP A 76 11.64 9.39 5.38
C ASP A 76 11.21 10.38 4.29
N ALA A 77 9.91 10.65 4.20
CA ALA A 77 9.31 11.53 3.22
C ALA A 77 9.52 13.02 3.54
N GLY A 78 10.08 13.36 4.71
CA GLY A 78 10.51 14.71 5.06
C GLY A 78 11.53 15.30 4.08
N CYS A 79 12.27 14.44 3.34
CA CYS A 79 13.13 14.89 2.24
C CYS A 79 12.35 15.47 1.04
N VAL A 80 11.04 15.21 0.93
CA VAL A 80 10.15 15.75 -0.10
C VAL A 80 9.47 17.02 0.40
N HIS A 81 8.92 16.99 1.63
CA HIS A 81 8.25 18.14 2.24
C HIS A 81 8.26 18.01 3.78
N PRO A 82 8.50 19.10 4.56
CA PRO A 82 8.56 19.04 6.02
C PRO A 82 7.32 18.45 6.70
N ASP A 83 6.11 18.74 6.20
CA ASP A 83 4.85 18.18 6.73
C ASP A 83 4.70 16.65 6.61
N LEU A 84 5.65 15.98 5.94
CA LEU A 84 5.72 14.52 5.78
C LEU A 84 6.83 13.89 6.62
N GLU A 85 7.54 14.66 7.45
CA GLU A 85 8.55 14.11 8.37
C GLU A 85 7.95 13.01 9.25
N GLY A 86 8.67 11.90 9.39
CA GLY A 86 8.21 10.70 10.10
C GLY A 86 7.36 9.75 9.25
N THR A 87 6.89 10.17 8.07
CA THR A 87 6.15 9.29 7.14
C THR A 87 7.14 8.52 6.27
N GLN A 88 7.01 7.20 6.22
CA GLN A 88 7.84 6.37 5.34
C GLN A 88 7.27 6.35 3.93
N MET A 89 8.14 6.46 2.92
CA MET A 89 7.79 6.25 1.52
C MET A 89 8.82 5.36 0.80
N PRO A 90 8.42 4.67 -0.29
CA PRO A 90 9.36 3.90 -1.11
C PRO A 90 10.51 4.78 -1.62
N ASP A 91 11.75 4.31 -1.45
CA ASP A 91 12.89 4.97 -2.08
C ASP A 91 13.08 4.50 -3.52
N VAL A 92 12.66 5.35 -4.45
CA VAL A 92 12.72 5.06 -5.89
C VAL A 92 14.15 4.91 -6.42
N SER A 93 15.20 5.38 -5.73
CA SER A 93 16.59 5.14 -6.17
C SER A 93 17.07 3.71 -5.97
N ALA A 94 16.45 2.94 -5.09
CA ALA A 94 16.78 1.54 -4.88
C ALA A 94 16.05 0.59 -5.86
N GLY A 95 15.05 1.08 -6.58
CA GLY A 95 14.19 0.27 -7.45
C GLY A 95 13.38 -0.81 -6.68
N PRO A 96 12.57 -1.63 -7.38
CA PRO A 96 11.89 -2.77 -6.78
C PRO A 96 12.86 -3.95 -6.57
N GLY A 97 12.69 -4.67 -5.47
CA GLY A 97 13.40 -5.90 -5.13
C GLY A 97 12.47 -7.10 -5.00
N GLN A 98 13.05 -8.27 -4.70
CA GLN A 98 12.31 -9.49 -4.39
C GLN A 98 12.37 -9.78 -2.89
N ARG A 99 11.23 -10.16 -2.31
CA ARG A 99 11.13 -10.61 -0.92
C ARG A 99 11.85 -11.96 -0.78
N LYS A 100 12.86 -12.02 0.10
CA LYS A 100 13.79 -13.16 0.23
C LYS A 100 13.11 -14.49 0.61
N ASP A 101 11.98 -14.45 1.32
CA ASP A 101 11.36 -15.64 1.93
C ASP A 101 9.99 -16.03 1.32
N SER A 102 9.68 -15.61 0.09
CA SER A 102 8.28 -15.58 -0.34
C SER A 102 7.77 -16.91 -0.93
N GLN A 103 6.89 -17.59 -0.19
CA GLN A 103 5.77 -18.37 -0.75
C GLN A 103 4.57 -17.46 -1.08
N SER A 104 4.81 -16.17 -1.36
CA SER A 104 3.75 -15.20 -1.63
C SER A 104 3.09 -15.48 -2.96
N TYR A 105 1.76 -15.59 -2.96
CA TYR A 105 0.96 -15.58 -4.19
C TYR A 105 0.72 -14.17 -4.74
N LEU A 106 0.87 -13.13 -3.92
CA LEU A 106 0.71 -11.74 -4.36
C LEU A 106 1.98 -11.26 -5.05
N LEU A 107 1.81 -10.55 -6.18
CA LEU A 107 2.92 -9.96 -6.91
C LEU A 107 3.53 -8.74 -6.20
N TYR A 108 2.69 -7.87 -5.62
CA TYR A 108 3.14 -6.71 -4.84
C TYR A 108 2.41 -6.64 -3.51
N ASN A 109 2.97 -5.91 -2.54
CA ASN A 109 2.35 -5.70 -1.23
C ASN A 109 0.96 -5.05 -1.36
N GLU A 110 0.13 -5.29 -0.35
CA GLU A 110 -1.19 -4.71 -0.17
C GLU A 110 -1.32 -4.32 1.30
N TYR A 111 -1.66 -3.06 1.58
CA TYR A 111 -1.83 -2.54 2.93
C TYR A 111 -3.30 -2.25 3.16
N ILE A 112 -3.87 -2.81 4.23
CA ILE A 112 -5.30 -2.74 4.50
C ILE A 112 -5.51 -2.13 5.87
N VAL A 113 -6.25 -1.04 5.91
CA VAL A 113 -6.75 -0.42 7.14
C VAL A 113 -8.24 -0.64 7.27
N TYR A 114 -8.71 -0.77 8.51
CA TYR A 114 -10.10 -1.13 8.82
C TYR A 114 -10.89 0.03 9.46
N ASP A 115 -10.21 1.13 9.77
CA ASP A 115 -10.81 2.39 10.22
C ASP A 115 -10.39 3.54 9.30
N VAL A 116 -11.35 4.34 8.83
CA VAL A 116 -11.08 5.47 7.92
C VAL A 116 -10.31 6.61 8.60
N SER A 117 -10.31 6.66 9.93
CA SER A 117 -9.49 7.61 10.70
C SER A 117 -7.99 7.35 10.58
N GLN A 118 -7.58 6.15 10.13
CA GLN A 118 -6.19 5.82 9.81
C GLN A 118 -5.70 6.48 8.51
N ILE A 119 -6.57 7.19 7.78
CA ILE A 119 -6.27 7.68 6.43
C ILE A 119 -6.32 9.20 6.41
N ARG A 120 -5.24 9.80 5.90
CA ARG A 120 -5.20 11.22 5.54
C ARG A 120 -4.84 11.38 4.08
N LEU A 121 -5.82 11.72 3.24
CA LEU A 121 -5.57 12.00 1.83
C LEU A 121 -4.74 13.28 1.67
N ARG A 122 -3.73 13.23 0.80
CA ARG A 122 -2.77 14.34 0.62
C ARG A 122 -2.75 14.86 -0.80
N TYR A 123 -2.68 13.96 -1.78
CA TYR A 123 -2.47 14.32 -3.18
C TYR A 123 -3.39 13.53 -4.09
N LEU A 124 -3.87 14.20 -5.14
CA LEU A 124 -4.59 13.60 -6.24
C LEU A 124 -3.81 13.86 -7.52
N PHE A 125 -3.32 12.81 -8.15
CA PHE A 125 -2.57 12.87 -9.39
C PHE A 125 -3.48 12.57 -10.56
N PHE A 126 -3.47 13.44 -11.57
CA PHE A 126 -4.02 13.14 -12.89
C PHE A 126 -2.90 12.58 -13.77
N VAL A 127 -3.05 11.32 -14.18
CA VAL A 127 -1.98 10.54 -14.81
C VAL A 127 -2.41 10.10 -16.20
N ASP A 128 -1.49 10.27 -17.17
CA ASP A 128 -1.57 9.64 -18.49
C ASP A 128 -0.92 8.26 -18.40
N MET A 129 -1.70 7.19 -18.58
CA MET A 129 -1.33 5.78 -18.37
C MET A 129 -1.02 5.06 -19.69
N ARG A 130 -0.57 5.82 -20.69
CA ARG A 130 -0.18 5.32 -22.01
C ARG A 130 1.26 4.82 -22.04
#